data_AF-A0A519D359-F1
#
_entry.id   AF-A0A519D359-F1
#
_cell.length_a   1.000
_cell.length_b   1.000
_cell.length_c   1.000
_cell.angle_alpha   90.00
_cell.angle_beta   90.00
_cell.angle_gamma   90.00
#
_symmetry.space_group_name_H-M   'P 1'
#
loop_
_entity.id
_entity.type
_entity.pdbx_description
1 polymer ?
#
loop_
_entity_poly.entity_id
_entity_poly.type
_entity_poly.pdbx_seq_one_letter_code
_entity_poly.pdbx_strand_id
1 'polypeptide(L)'
;METLENTLNIKNENKRIGSNFLGILNDLKRRPEDAAKELNVTTAEISLIIKGERKLTPEMVTRAAEIWPINERDFYIIRDDCNFGVKIMTSTNSEKSSRIMDRAGKPYYEYRDTAMSSLAPFRPEWIMELCYVDDNDPKNPNAQWNRGHFMHQFTYFVGDVNFYYLDSDGKKQVAVMNTGDSMYITPFTPHTFTTRSGAKQNGLILALTYGNKLTGDVQQELSAISSELGQEYALDFSSKQHAFSSLLKFHREIGSISINELSQRSNVSERKIEDFENNVSMPSEIELQSLATSLNINTRDLRPNEKIENKVILQCHKEGKDWFYPESKNYKFHDLASSTTLPYSKAFEIDMLSQDDSSLDLEVGLHQYVYNIGNTDVILNWSYNNKQFKETIHSGDSAYLKPFLQHNFRGSGKLLVLRLGGKITGDSQRELSFVGKRSVKRAINESLQWFDPKNN
;
A
#
# COMPACT_ATOMS: atom_id res chain seq x y z
N MET A 1 -0.55 -31.60 -11.54
CA MET A 1 -0.68 -30.23 -11.01
C MET A 1 -1.36 -30.37 -9.66
N GLU A 2 -0.60 -30.40 -8.57
CA GLU A 2 -1.20 -30.39 -7.23
C GLU A 2 -1.94 -29.06 -7.06
N THR A 3 -3.25 -29.17 -6.84
CA THR A 3 -4.14 -28.07 -6.51
C THR A 3 -3.54 -27.21 -5.39
N LEU A 4 -3.69 -25.88 -5.47
CA LEU A 4 -3.42 -24.98 -4.35
C LEU A 4 -4.52 -25.20 -3.32
N GLU A 5 -4.47 -26.30 -2.56
CA GLU A 5 -5.26 -26.41 -1.35
C GLU A 5 -4.65 -25.50 -0.28
N ASN A 6 -5.29 -24.34 -0.11
CA ASN A 6 -4.95 -23.38 0.94
C ASN A 6 -5.29 -23.99 2.30
N THR A 7 -4.24 -24.22 3.09
CA THR A 7 -4.31 -24.70 4.47
C THR A 7 -4.89 -23.60 5.36
N LEU A 8 -6.07 -23.82 5.95
CA LEU A 8 -6.65 -22.92 6.97
C LEU A 8 -7.23 -23.72 8.14
N ASN A 9 -6.59 -23.57 9.30
CA ASN A 9 -7.23 -23.59 10.61
C ASN A 9 -6.24 -23.02 11.64
N ILE A 10 -6.57 -22.79 12.90
CA ILE A 10 -5.64 -22.24 13.92
C ILE A 10 -4.33 -23.08 14.09
N LYS A 11 -4.30 -24.31 13.57
CA LYS A 11 -3.08 -25.10 13.27
C LYS A 11 -2.12 -24.44 12.24
N ASN A 12 -2.53 -23.37 11.57
CA ASN A 12 -1.88 -22.70 10.45
C ASN A 12 -0.97 -21.54 10.90
N GLU A 13 -1.28 -20.83 12.00
CA GLU A 13 -0.41 -19.75 12.46
C GLU A 13 0.91 -20.31 12.99
N ASN A 14 0.87 -21.28 13.91
CA ASN A 14 2.07 -21.98 14.35
C ASN A 14 2.79 -22.68 13.19
N LYS A 15 2.04 -23.19 12.19
CA LYS A 15 2.67 -23.80 11.02
C LYS A 15 3.39 -22.78 10.16
N ARG A 16 2.81 -21.60 9.93
CA ARG A 16 3.46 -20.47 9.25
C ARG A 16 4.66 -19.97 10.03
N ILE A 17 4.59 -19.89 11.36
CA ILE A 17 5.75 -19.59 12.22
C ILE A 17 6.83 -20.64 12.03
N GLY A 18 6.47 -21.93 12.03
CA GLY A 18 7.40 -23.03 11.79
C GLY A 18 8.04 -23.00 10.39
N SER A 19 7.26 -22.68 9.36
CA SER A 19 7.73 -22.47 7.99
C SER A 19 8.66 -21.25 7.87
N ASN A 20 8.32 -20.15 8.53
CA ASN A 20 9.16 -18.95 8.60
C ASN A 20 10.49 -19.26 9.30
N PHE A 21 10.44 -19.94 10.45
CA PHE A 21 11.62 -20.37 11.17
C PHE A 21 12.49 -21.32 10.33
N LEU A 22 11.88 -22.27 9.62
CA LEU A 22 12.58 -23.14 8.67
C LEU A 22 13.26 -22.34 7.54
N GLY A 23 12.59 -21.32 7.00
CA GLY A 23 13.17 -20.41 6.02
C GLY A 23 14.44 -19.74 6.54
N ILE A 24 14.38 -19.16 7.74
CA ILE A 24 15.54 -18.54 8.42
C ILE A 24 16.69 -19.55 8.56
N LEU A 25 16.39 -20.78 9.00
CA LEU A 25 17.41 -21.83 9.14
C LEU A 25 18.02 -22.21 7.78
N ASN A 26 17.21 -22.33 6.73
CA ASN A 26 17.67 -22.63 5.38
C ASN A 26 18.59 -21.54 4.82
N ASP A 27 18.28 -20.27 5.08
CA ASP A 27 19.05 -19.12 4.60
C ASP A 27 20.42 -19.06 5.31
N LEU A 28 20.43 -19.31 6.62
CA LEU A 28 21.63 -19.39 7.44
C LEU A 28 22.40 -20.72 7.30
N LYS A 29 21.92 -21.67 6.48
CA LYS A 29 22.50 -23.01 6.30
C LYS A 29 22.65 -23.77 7.62
N ARG A 30 21.63 -23.71 8.48
CA ARG A 30 21.57 -24.42 9.76
C ARG A 30 20.60 -25.60 9.67
N ARG A 31 21.10 -26.81 9.92
CA ARG A 31 20.23 -27.98 10.08
C ARG A 31 19.58 -27.93 11.47
N PRO A 32 18.50 -28.70 11.73
CA PRO A 32 17.89 -28.75 13.05
C PRO A 32 18.89 -29.05 14.19
N GLU A 33 19.88 -29.90 13.96
CA GLU A 33 20.94 -30.22 14.93
C GLU A 33 21.92 -29.06 15.18
N ASP A 34 22.22 -28.27 14.16
CA ASP A 34 23.11 -27.11 14.29
C ASP A 34 22.39 -26.01 15.09
N ALA A 35 21.14 -25.72 14.73
CA ALA A 35 20.29 -24.77 15.45
C ALA A 35 20.06 -25.17 16.91
N ALA A 36 19.83 -26.47 17.18
CA ALA A 36 19.65 -26.97 18.54
C ALA A 36 20.90 -26.73 19.41
N LYS A 37 22.09 -27.05 18.86
CA LYS A 37 23.36 -26.84 19.55
C LYS A 37 23.62 -25.36 19.83
N GLU A 38 23.45 -24.50 18.85
CA GLU A 38 23.72 -23.07 18.95
C GLU A 38 22.73 -22.35 19.88
N LEU A 39 21.45 -22.74 19.83
CA LEU A 39 20.40 -22.18 20.68
C LEU A 39 20.30 -22.88 22.05
N ASN A 40 21.16 -23.85 22.35
CA ASN A 40 21.15 -24.63 23.59
C ASN A 40 19.76 -25.22 23.92
N VAL A 41 19.18 -25.90 22.94
CA VAL A 41 17.91 -26.64 23.03
C VAL A 41 18.06 -28.02 22.40
N THR A 42 17.02 -28.84 22.40
CA THR A 42 17.08 -30.18 21.78
C THR A 42 16.71 -30.12 20.29
N THR A 43 17.28 -31.02 19.47
CA THR A 43 16.89 -31.18 18.06
C THR A 43 15.42 -31.53 17.90
N ALA A 44 14.86 -32.28 18.86
CA ALA A 44 13.44 -32.61 18.91
C ALA A 44 12.59 -31.34 19.06
N GLU A 45 13.00 -30.42 19.93
CA GLU A 45 12.32 -29.13 20.12
C GLU A 45 12.34 -28.27 18.86
N ILE A 46 13.49 -28.14 18.20
CA ILE A 46 13.59 -27.44 16.90
C ILE A 46 12.64 -28.07 15.87
N SER A 47 12.62 -29.41 15.79
CA SER A 47 11.75 -30.14 14.86
C SER A 47 10.27 -29.91 15.14
N LEU A 48 9.85 -29.87 16.41
CA LEU A 48 8.47 -29.58 16.81
C LEU A 48 8.06 -28.15 16.44
N ILE A 49 8.97 -27.18 16.57
CA ILE A 49 8.73 -25.80 16.17
C ILE A 49 8.53 -25.70 14.66
N ILE A 50 9.43 -26.30 13.86
CA ILE A 50 9.33 -26.33 12.39
C ILE A 50 8.02 -26.98 11.92
N LYS A 51 7.55 -28.02 12.63
CA LYS A 51 6.26 -28.67 12.34
C LYS A 51 5.05 -27.83 12.74
N GLY A 52 5.23 -26.79 13.56
CA GLY A 52 4.14 -26.00 14.14
C GLY A 52 3.46 -26.68 15.34
N GLU A 53 4.09 -27.71 15.90
CA GLU A 53 3.61 -28.50 17.05
C GLU A 53 4.05 -27.90 18.39
N ARG A 54 5.10 -27.06 18.37
CA ARG A 54 5.56 -26.26 19.53
C ARG A 54 5.72 -24.80 19.11
N LYS A 55 5.44 -23.88 20.03
CA LYS A 55 5.67 -22.45 19.81
C LYS A 55 7.15 -22.13 19.93
N LEU A 56 7.64 -21.24 19.06
CA LEU A 56 8.93 -20.58 19.24
C LEU A 56 8.81 -19.61 20.43
N THR A 57 9.75 -19.68 21.38
CA THR A 57 9.69 -18.84 22.59
C THR A 57 10.46 -17.52 22.41
N PRO A 58 10.09 -16.45 23.13
CA PRO A 58 10.85 -15.20 23.09
C PRO A 58 12.32 -15.37 23.48
N GLU A 59 12.63 -16.24 24.44
CA GLU A 59 14.01 -16.48 24.87
C GLU A 59 14.85 -17.12 23.75
N MET A 60 14.26 -18.01 22.94
CA MET A 60 14.92 -18.54 21.76
C MET A 60 15.12 -17.47 20.68
N VAL A 61 14.13 -16.58 20.49
CA VAL A 61 14.20 -15.47 19.53
C VAL A 61 15.34 -14.51 19.89
N THR A 62 15.40 -14.04 21.14
CA THR A 62 16.45 -13.14 21.60
C THR A 62 17.82 -13.81 21.49
N ARG A 63 17.97 -15.07 21.93
CA ARG A 63 19.24 -15.81 21.79
C ARG A 63 19.66 -15.97 20.33
N ALA A 64 18.70 -16.24 19.44
CA ALA A 64 18.98 -16.38 18.01
C ALA A 64 19.45 -15.04 17.41
N ALA A 65 18.79 -13.93 17.73
CA ALA A 65 19.19 -12.59 17.27
C ALA A 65 20.54 -12.13 17.86
N GLU A 66 20.96 -12.66 19.01
CA GLU A 66 22.28 -12.39 19.60
C GLU A 66 23.43 -13.08 18.85
N ILE A 67 23.20 -14.28 18.30
CA ILE A 67 24.27 -15.12 17.70
C ILE A 67 24.20 -15.24 16.18
N TRP A 68 23.04 -14.95 15.58
CA TRP A 68 22.82 -14.96 14.14
C TRP A 68 22.57 -13.53 13.64
N PRO A 69 22.95 -13.20 12.39
CA PRO A 69 22.77 -11.86 11.82
C PRO A 69 21.33 -11.65 11.33
N ILE A 70 20.38 -11.72 12.26
CA ILE A 70 18.94 -11.57 12.04
C ILE A 70 18.33 -10.73 13.16
N ASN A 71 17.11 -10.23 12.95
CA ASN A 71 16.41 -9.40 13.91
C ASN A 71 15.30 -10.19 14.60
N GLU A 72 14.92 -9.80 15.82
CA GLU A 72 13.80 -10.43 16.53
C GLU A 72 12.50 -10.40 15.71
N ARG A 73 12.28 -9.30 14.98
CA ARG A 73 11.10 -9.12 14.12
C ARG A 73 10.98 -10.16 13.01
N ASP A 74 12.08 -10.75 12.57
CA ASP A 74 12.10 -11.75 11.49
C ASP A 74 11.39 -13.05 11.93
N PHE A 75 11.24 -13.26 13.24
CA PHE A 75 10.53 -14.41 13.81
C PHE A 75 9.02 -14.19 13.98
N TYR A 76 8.56 -12.93 13.98
CA TYR A 76 7.18 -12.57 14.24
C TYR A 76 6.42 -12.32 12.93
N ILE A 77 5.66 -13.33 12.48
CA ILE A 77 4.88 -13.25 11.25
C ILE A 77 3.68 -12.29 11.39
N ILE A 78 3.20 -11.77 10.26
CA ILE A 78 1.93 -11.04 10.22
C ILE A 78 0.77 -11.99 10.51
N ARG A 79 -0.02 -11.66 11.53
CA ARG A 79 -1.25 -12.36 11.90
C ARG A 79 -2.33 -12.16 10.83
N ASP A 80 -3.01 -13.23 10.47
CA ASP A 80 -4.22 -13.16 9.64
C ASP A 80 -5.44 -12.88 10.51
N ASP A 81 -5.96 -11.66 10.44
CA ASP A 81 -7.19 -11.25 11.13
C ASP A 81 -8.41 -11.21 10.18
N CYS A 82 -8.26 -11.74 8.97
CA CYS A 82 -9.24 -11.72 7.89
C CYS A 82 -9.42 -13.16 7.33
N ASN A 83 -9.74 -14.10 8.22
CA ASN A 83 -9.71 -15.54 7.94
C ASN A 83 -10.68 -16.01 6.84
N PHE A 84 -11.67 -15.20 6.49
CA PHE A 84 -12.69 -15.52 5.48
C PHE A 84 -12.52 -14.69 4.20
N GLY A 85 -11.39 -14.00 4.02
CA GLY A 85 -11.12 -13.18 2.84
C GLY A 85 -11.72 -11.77 2.90
N VAL A 86 -12.76 -11.57 3.72
CA VAL A 86 -13.39 -10.27 4.01
C VAL A 86 -13.40 -10.02 5.51
N LYS A 87 -13.14 -8.78 5.92
CA LYS A 87 -13.30 -8.29 7.29
C LYS A 87 -14.19 -7.05 7.30
N ILE A 88 -15.33 -7.13 7.97
CA ILE A 88 -16.33 -6.06 8.04
C ILE A 88 -16.23 -5.35 9.38
N MET A 89 -16.41 -4.02 9.37
CA MET A 89 -16.58 -3.20 10.55
C MET A 89 -17.88 -2.41 10.40
N THR A 90 -18.80 -2.63 11.35
CA THR A 90 -20.10 -1.96 11.35
C THR A 90 -19.99 -0.51 11.78
N SER A 91 -20.90 0.34 11.30
CA SER A 91 -21.05 1.74 11.71
C SER A 91 -21.13 1.90 13.23
N THR A 92 -21.88 1.03 13.92
CA THR A 92 -21.94 1.01 15.39
C THR A 92 -20.59 0.72 16.05
N ASN A 93 -19.75 -0.12 15.45
CA ASN A 93 -18.40 -0.36 15.97
C ASN A 93 -17.46 0.82 15.66
N SER A 94 -17.64 1.48 14.52
CA SER A 94 -16.94 2.76 14.23
C SER A 94 -17.32 3.83 15.24
N GLU A 95 -18.59 3.97 15.60
CA GLU A 95 -19.05 4.89 16.65
C GLU A 95 -18.40 4.61 18.01
N LYS A 96 -18.22 3.35 18.39
CA LYS A 96 -17.53 2.99 19.65
C LYS A 96 -16.05 3.40 19.69
N SER A 97 -15.43 3.61 18.53
CA SER A 97 -14.05 4.12 18.42
C SER A 97 -13.95 5.64 18.40
N SER A 98 -15.09 6.34 18.54
CA SER A 98 -15.17 7.80 18.49
C SER A 98 -14.24 8.46 19.49
N ARG A 99 -13.52 9.47 19.01
CA ARG A 99 -12.65 10.33 19.82
C ARG A 99 -12.69 11.75 19.27
N ILE A 100 -13.05 12.68 20.14
CA ILE A 100 -13.01 14.11 19.82
C ILE A 100 -11.62 14.63 20.15
N MET A 101 -11.00 15.31 19.18
CA MET A 101 -9.70 15.95 19.35
C MET A 101 -9.85 17.46 19.28
N ASP A 102 -9.40 18.12 20.34
CA ASP A 102 -9.39 19.57 20.42
C ASP A 102 -8.16 20.15 19.73
N ARG A 103 -8.33 21.32 19.12
CA ARG A 103 -7.22 22.18 18.67
C ARG A 103 -7.50 23.62 19.10
N ALA A 104 -6.48 24.28 19.64
CA ALA A 104 -6.63 25.61 20.25
C ALA A 104 -7.76 25.68 21.31
N GLY A 105 -7.93 24.61 22.10
CA GLY A 105 -8.89 24.54 23.20
C GLY A 105 -10.36 24.37 22.79
N LYS A 106 -10.64 23.98 21.54
CA LYS A 106 -12.00 23.72 21.05
C LYS A 106 -12.06 22.38 20.30
N PRO A 107 -13.20 21.65 20.36
CA PRO A 107 -13.44 20.49 19.52
C PRO A 107 -13.24 20.82 18.05
N TYR A 108 -12.34 20.08 17.39
CA TYR A 108 -11.97 20.34 16.01
C TYR A 108 -12.35 19.19 15.09
N TYR A 109 -12.11 17.96 15.53
CA TYR A 109 -12.48 16.75 14.82
C TYR A 109 -13.11 15.71 15.74
N GLU A 110 -14.07 14.97 15.20
CA GLU A 110 -14.41 13.63 15.71
C GLU A 110 -13.82 12.59 14.76
N TYR A 111 -12.93 11.74 15.26
CA TYR A 111 -12.37 10.60 14.52
C TYR A 111 -13.12 9.32 14.87
N ARG A 112 -13.37 8.49 13.87
CA ARG A 112 -13.84 7.11 14.03
C ARG A 112 -13.03 6.20 13.11
N ASP A 113 -12.60 5.07 13.67
CA ASP A 113 -11.95 4.01 12.92
C ASP A 113 -12.96 3.34 11.98
N THR A 114 -12.52 2.94 10.79
CA THR A 114 -13.27 2.07 9.89
C THR A 114 -12.47 0.78 9.62
N ALA A 115 -12.95 -0.08 8.72
CA ALA A 115 -12.38 -1.42 8.52
C ALA A 115 -10.87 -1.38 8.23
N MET A 116 -10.11 -1.99 9.15
CA MET A 116 -8.68 -2.21 9.07
C MET A 116 -8.33 -3.68 9.26
N SER A 117 -7.28 -4.14 8.58
CA SER A 117 -6.71 -5.48 8.74
C SER A 117 -5.21 -5.40 8.96
N SER A 118 -4.66 -6.27 9.81
CA SER A 118 -3.21 -6.45 9.98
C SER A 118 -2.50 -6.86 8.68
N LEU A 119 -3.23 -7.37 7.69
CA LEU A 119 -2.71 -7.76 6.39
C LEU A 119 -2.58 -6.61 5.39
N ALA A 120 -3.14 -5.43 5.69
CA ALA A 120 -3.27 -4.35 4.72
C ALA A 120 -2.69 -3.03 5.26
N PRO A 121 -2.18 -2.16 4.37
CA PRO A 121 -1.56 -0.90 4.77
C PRO A 121 -2.56 0.23 5.01
N PHE A 122 -3.86 -0.08 5.09
CA PHE A 122 -4.95 0.87 5.28
C PHE A 122 -4.96 1.44 6.71
N ARG A 123 -5.12 2.76 6.83
CA ARG A 123 -5.46 3.51 8.04
C ARG A 123 -6.61 4.51 7.74
N PRO A 124 -7.79 4.00 7.37
CA PRO A 124 -8.93 4.79 6.96
C PRO A 124 -9.66 5.34 8.18
N GLU A 125 -9.89 6.65 8.16
CA GLU A 125 -10.56 7.37 9.24
C GLU A 125 -11.80 8.05 8.69
N TRP A 126 -12.92 7.88 9.40
CA TRP A 126 -14.06 8.78 9.28
C TRP A 126 -13.78 9.99 10.17
N ILE A 127 -13.83 11.19 9.62
CA ILE A 127 -13.46 12.41 10.34
C ILE A 127 -14.51 13.49 10.09
N MET A 128 -15.21 13.91 11.15
CA MET A 128 -16.19 15.00 11.06
C MET A 128 -15.57 16.33 11.45
N GLU A 129 -15.78 17.34 10.62
CA GLU A 129 -15.29 18.71 10.78
C GLU A 129 -16.15 19.50 11.78
N LEU A 130 -15.72 19.58 13.04
CA LEU A 130 -16.45 20.29 14.10
C LEU A 130 -16.23 21.81 14.08
N CYS A 131 -15.14 22.26 13.45
CA CYS A 131 -14.81 23.68 13.32
C CYS A 131 -15.54 24.31 12.13
N TYR A 132 -16.31 25.37 12.39
CA TYR A 132 -16.92 26.20 11.36
C TYR A 132 -16.06 27.42 10.99
N VAL A 133 -16.08 27.81 9.73
CA VAL A 133 -15.41 29.02 9.21
C VAL A 133 -16.37 29.90 8.41
N ASP A 134 -16.21 31.22 8.54
CA ASP A 134 -17.10 32.21 7.92
C ASP A 134 -16.63 32.64 6.52
N ASP A 135 -15.44 32.22 6.11
CA ASP A 135 -14.85 32.51 4.80
C ASP A 135 -14.04 31.33 4.25
N ASN A 136 -13.57 31.48 3.01
CA ASN A 136 -12.66 30.56 2.34
C ASN A 136 -11.26 31.18 2.21
N ASP A 137 -10.77 31.91 3.24
CA ASP A 137 -9.39 32.41 3.24
C ASP A 137 -8.44 31.29 3.67
N PRO A 138 -7.42 30.91 2.86
CA PRO A 138 -6.43 29.91 3.27
C PRO A 138 -5.64 30.28 4.53
N LYS A 139 -5.66 31.56 4.94
CA LYS A 139 -5.02 32.07 6.15
C LYS A 139 -5.98 32.23 7.33
N ASN A 140 -7.24 31.80 7.21
CA ASN A 140 -8.23 31.90 8.29
C ASN A 140 -7.65 31.33 9.61
N PRO A 141 -7.62 32.11 10.71
CA PRO A 141 -6.98 31.71 11.95
C PRO A 141 -7.69 30.56 12.67
N ASN A 142 -8.95 30.28 12.32
CA ASN A 142 -9.69 29.15 12.88
C ASN A 142 -9.25 27.82 12.27
N ALA A 143 -8.69 27.80 11.06
CA ALA A 143 -8.15 26.59 10.44
C ALA A 143 -6.88 26.14 11.18
N GLN A 144 -6.99 25.09 12.01
CA GLN A 144 -5.89 24.57 12.82
C GLN A 144 -5.12 23.50 12.06
N TRP A 145 -3.88 23.79 11.67
CA TRP A 145 -3.06 22.95 10.79
C TRP A 145 -2.43 21.76 11.52
N ASN A 146 -2.32 20.61 10.84
CA ASN A 146 -1.40 19.55 11.28
C ASN A 146 0.05 19.87 10.81
N ARG A 147 0.99 18.97 11.07
CA ARG A 147 2.40 19.08 10.64
C ARG A 147 2.71 18.26 9.39
N GLY A 148 1.68 17.81 8.67
CA GLY A 148 1.78 16.67 7.77
C GLY A 148 1.96 15.36 8.55
N HIS A 149 1.84 14.23 7.86
CA HIS A 149 2.02 12.90 8.44
C HIS A 149 2.56 11.93 7.40
N PHE A 150 3.10 10.79 7.85
CA PHE A 150 3.84 9.86 6.98
C PHE A 150 2.96 9.10 5.99
N MET A 151 1.67 8.91 6.29
CA MET A 151 0.79 8.13 5.44
C MET A 151 0.44 8.94 4.19
N HIS A 152 0.37 8.24 3.05
CA HIS A 152 -0.34 8.79 1.90
C HIS A 152 -1.79 9.00 2.29
N GLN A 153 -2.47 9.98 1.69
CA GLN A 153 -3.87 10.21 1.99
C GLN A 153 -4.65 10.45 0.71
N PHE A 154 -5.58 9.54 0.44
CA PHE A 154 -6.74 9.80 -0.40
C PHE A 154 -7.87 10.32 0.50
N THR A 155 -8.72 11.22 0.02
CA THR A 155 -9.86 11.71 0.78
C THR A 155 -11.06 11.90 -0.11
N TYR A 156 -12.22 11.44 0.35
CA TYR A 156 -13.53 11.69 -0.23
C TYR A 156 -14.31 12.65 0.66
N PHE A 157 -14.94 13.66 0.05
CA PHE A 157 -15.65 14.72 0.77
C PHE A 157 -17.16 14.47 0.79
N VAL A 158 -17.79 14.79 1.93
CA VAL A 158 -19.24 14.74 2.15
C VAL A 158 -19.69 16.04 2.82
N GLY A 159 -20.56 16.79 2.16
CA GLY A 159 -21.03 18.09 2.65
C GLY A 159 -20.09 19.25 2.34
N ASP A 160 -20.27 20.35 3.07
CA ASP A 160 -19.63 21.64 2.79
C ASP A 160 -18.25 21.79 3.46
N VAL A 161 -17.25 21.08 2.94
CA VAL A 161 -15.90 21.00 3.53
C VAL A 161 -14.93 21.96 2.83
N ASN A 162 -14.14 22.71 3.60
CA ASN A 162 -12.93 23.35 3.09
C ASN A 162 -11.72 22.47 3.36
N PHE A 163 -10.91 22.22 2.33
CA PHE A 163 -9.64 21.51 2.42
C PHE A 163 -8.47 22.50 2.30
N TYR A 164 -7.72 22.65 3.37
CA TYR A 164 -6.54 23.51 3.45
C TYR A 164 -5.27 22.69 3.29
N TYR A 165 -4.31 23.16 2.50
CA TYR A 165 -3.02 22.49 2.31
C TYR A 165 -1.90 23.49 2.02
N LEU A 166 -0.65 23.08 2.24
CA LEU A 166 0.50 23.83 1.73
C LEU A 166 0.84 23.36 0.32
N ASP A 167 1.00 24.30 -0.61
CA ASP A 167 1.53 24.00 -1.93
C ASP A 167 3.04 23.71 -1.89
N SER A 168 3.62 23.45 -3.06
CA SER A 168 5.05 23.17 -3.22
C SER A 168 5.96 24.34 -2.83
N ASP A 169 5.46 25.58 -2.78
CA ASP A 169 6.19 26.76 -2.31
C ASP A 169 6.05 26.98 -0.80
N GLY A 170 5.26 26.14 -0.11
CA GLY A 170 4.93 26.31 1.30
C GLY A 170 3.87 27.38 1.55
N LYS A 171 3.12 27.83 0.52
CA LYS A 171 2.03 28.79 0.69
C LYS A 171 0.74 28.05 1.05
N LYS A 172 -0.03 28.63 1.97
CA LYS A 172 -1.36 28.12 2.33
C LYS A 172 -2.32 28.28 1.17
N GLN A 173 -2.98 27.19 0.82
CA GLN A 173 -4.06 27.10 -0.16
C GLN A 173 -5.31 26.54 0.52
N VAL A 174 -6.46 26.81 -0.09
CA VAL A 174 -7.74 26.24 0.31
C VAL A 174 -8.53 25.86 -0.93
N ALA A 175 -9.16 24.70 -0.86
CA ALA A 175 -10.02 24.18 -1.89
C ALA A 175 -11.41 23.94 -1.31
N VAL A 176 -12.42 24.50 -1.96
CA VAL A 176 -13.82 24.48 -1.53
C VAL A 176 -14.47 23.21 -2.06
N MET A 177 -14.62 22.21 -1.21
CA MET A 177 -15.07 20.86 -1.57
C MET A 177 -16.55 20.65 -1.23
N ASN A 178 -17.18 19.74 -1.97
CA ASN A 178 -18.55 19.31 -1.82
C ASN A 178 -18.64 17.77 -1.85
N THR A 179 -19.84 17.24 -1.58
CA THR A 179 -20.10 15.81 -1.68
C THR A 179 -19.68 15.24 -3.04
N GLY A 180 -18.87 14.20 -3.03
CA GLY A 180 -18.40 13.52 -4.24
C GLY A 180 -17.02 14.00 -4.71
N ASP A 181 -16.58 15.18 -4.28
CA ASP A 181 -15.22 15.64 -4.58
C ASP A 181 -14.21 14.72 -3.88
N SER A 182 -12.98 14.69 -4.40
CA SER A 182 -11.91 13.90 -3.82
C SER A 182 -10.54 14.55 -3.99
N MET A 183 -9.59 14.10 -3.18
CA MET A 183 -8.20 14.52 -3.32
C MET A 183 -7.21 13.40 -3.01
N TYR A 184 -5.98 13.60 -3.46
CA TYR A 184 -4.79 12.93 -2.96
C TYR A 184 -3.78 13.97 -2.47
N ILE A 185 -3.13 13.70 -1.34
CA ILE A 185 -2.05 14.51 -0.78
C ILE A 185 -0.83 13.64 -0.43
N THR A 186 0.34 14.08 -0.89
CA THR A 186 1.63 13.41 -0.65
C THR A 186 2.03 13.48 0.83
N PRO A 187 2.67 12.41 1.37
CA PRO A 187 3.18 12.38 2.74
C PRO A 187 3.91 13.66 3.16
N PHE A 188 3.75 13.99 4.44
CA PHE A 188 4.32 15.15 5.12
C PHE A 188 3.87 16.53 4.62
N THR A 189 2.96 16.62 3.64
CA THR A 189 2.35 17.91 3.26
C THR A 189 1.34 18.34 4.33
N PRO A 190 1.54 19.48 5.03
CA PRO A 190 0.62 19.94 6.05
C PRO A 190 -0.75 20.30 5.50
N HIS A 191 -1.80 19.96 6.23
CA HIS A 191 -3.18 20.19 5.83
C HIS A 191 -4.15 20.26 7.03
N THR A 192 -5.36 20.75 6.76
CA THR A 192 -6.50 20.72 7.68
C THR A 192 -7.83 20.87 6.94
N PHE A 193 -8.92 20.68 7.66
CA PHE A 193 -10.30 20.68 7.14
C PHE A 193 -11.21 21.43 8.11
N THR A 194 -12.23 22.10 7.57
CA THR A 194 -13.28 22.78 8.34
C THR A 194 -14.62 22.69 7.62
N THR A 195 -15.70 22.93 8.35
CA THR A 195 -17.04 23.09 7.78
C THR A 195 -17.28 24.56 7.41
N ARG A 196 -17.89 24.84 6.27
CA ARG A 196 -18.30 26.21 5.92
C ARG A 196 -19.52 26.66 6.72
N SER A 197 -19.55 27.92 7.14
CA SER A 197 -20.72 28.55 7.75
C SER A 197 -21.95 28.46 6.82
N GLY A 198 -23.13 28.24 7.41
CA GLY A 198 -24.38 28.05 6.67
C GLY A 198 -24.65 26.63 6.17
N ALA A 199 -23.71 25.70 6.34
CA ALA A 199 -23.93 24.28 6.08
C ALA A 199 -25.06 23.70 6.94
N LYS A 200 -25.86 22.79 6.37
CA LYS A 200 -27.00 22.16 7.09
C LYS A 200 -26.56 21.24 8.25
N GLN A 201 -25.35 20.72 8.16
CA GLN A 201 -24.72 19.81 9.12
C GLN A 201 -23.20 19.96 9.01
N ASN A 202 -22.45 19.36 9.93
CA ASN A 202 -21.00 19.31 9.84
C ASN A 202 -20.58 18.66 8.51
N GLY A 203 -19.49 19.18 7.95
CA GLY A 203 -18.73 18.49 6.92
C GLY A 203 -18.19 17.17 7.46
N LEU A 204 -18.00 16.24 6.54
CA LEU A 204 -17.42 14.93 6.81
C LEU A 204 -16.41 14.60 5.70
N ILE A 205 -15.29 14.01 6.09
CA ILE A 205 -14.38 13.34 5.18
C ILE A 205 -14.20 11.87 5.51
N LEU A 206 -14.02 11.07 4.46
CA LEU A 206 -13.44 9.73 4.56
C LEU A 206 -11.96 9.84 4.20
N ALA A 207 -11.12 10.05 5.21
CA ALA A 207 -9.68 10.18 5.08
C ALA A 207 -9.03 8.79 5.01
N LEU A 208 -8.97 8.23 3.80
CA LEU A 208 -8.43 6.90 3.55
C LEU A 208 -6.91 6.97 3.45
N THR A 209 -6.24 7.04 4.61
CA THR A 209 -4.78 7.06 4.65
C THR A 209 -4.19 5.67 4.49
N TYR A 210 -2.97 5.58 3.96
CA TYR A 210 -2.30 4.30 3.77
C TYR A 210 -0.78 4.38 3.65
N GLY A 211 -0.14 3.29 4.05
CA GLY A 211 1.26 3.02 3.75
C GLY A 211 1.46 2.55 2.31
N ASN A 212 2.64 2.81 1.76
CA ASN A 212 3.10 2.21 0.51
C ASN A 212 4.50 1.59 0.72
N LYS A 213 5.42 1.79 -0.22
CA LYS A 213 6.73 1.12 -0.27
C LYS A 213 7.69 1.50 0.86
N LEU A 214 7.46 2.63 1.54
CA LEU A 214 8.35 3.10 2.60
C LEU A 214 8.01 2.59 4.01
N THR A 215 6.94 1.80 4.19
CA THR A 215 6.54 1.31 5.53
C THR A 215 7.16 -0.04 5.87
N GLY A 216 7.38 -0.32 7.16
CA GLY A 216 7.89 -1.62 7.61
C GLY A 216 9.39 -1.76 7.31
N ASP A 217 9.78 -2.85 6.65
CA ASP A 217 11.20 -3.25 6.52
C ASP A 217 12.05 -2.21 5.80
N VAL A 218 11.55 -1.60 4.73
CA VAL A 218 12.23 -0.51 4.02
C VAL A 218 12.50 0.68 4.94
N GLN A 219 11.56 1.00 5.85
CA GLN A 219 11.76 2.05 6.84
C GLN A 219 12.85 1.68 7.85
N GLN A 220 12.86 0.42 8.30
CA GLN A 220 13.83 -0.07 9.28
C GLN A 220 15.24 -0.09 8.69
N GLU A 221 15.38 -0.54 7.44
CA GLU A 221 16.64 -0.53 6.71
C GLU A 221 17.20 0.89 6.57
N LEU A 222 16.40 1.83 6.06
CA LEU A 222 16.80 3.24 5.98
C LEU A 222 17.13 3.84 7.35
N SER A 223 16.37 3.48 8.39
CA SER A 223 16.62 3.96 9.76
C SER A 223 17.94 3.43 10.35
N ALA A 224 18.38 2.22 9.96
CA ALA A 224 19.58 1.59 10.48
C ALA A 224 20.87 2.15 9.85
N ILE A 225 20.82 2.61 8.60
CA ILE A 225 21.99 3.15 7.88
C ILE A 225 22.35 4.57 8.37
N SER A 226 21.38 5.34 8.87
CA SER A 226 21.40 6.76 9.27
C SER A 226 20.71 7.70 8.29
N SER A 227 20.23 8.84 8.79
CA SER A 227 19.60 9.88 7.97
C SER A 227 20.57 10.56 6.99
N GLU A 228 21.85 10.69 7.38
CA GLU A 228 22.88 11.33 6.55
C GLU A 228 23.15 10.54 5.27
N LEU A 229 23.26 9.21 5.37
CA LEU A 229 23.47 8.36 4.20
C LEU A 229 22.14 8.03 3.50
N GLY A 230 21.06 7.85 4.25
CA GLY A 230 19.75 7.52 3.72
C GLY A 230 19.16 8.60 2.82
N GLN A 231 19.53 9.88 3.02
CA GLN A 231 19.06 10.97 2.16
C GLN A 231 19.56 10.86 0.71
N GLU A 232 20.69 10.18 0.47
CA GLU A 232 21.25 10.01 -0.89
C GLU A 232 20.38 9.12 -1.78
N TYR A 233 19.48 8.32 -1.21
CA TYR A 233 18.46 7.58 -1.97
C TYR A 233 17.33 8.48 -2.49
N ALA A 234 17.20 9.71 -2.01
CA ALA A 234 16.20 10.66 -2.48
C ALA A 234 16.63 11.34 -3.78
N LEU A 235 16.45 10.62 -4.89
CA LEU A 235 16.75 11.12 -6.25
C LEU A 235 15.91 12.36 -6.61
N ASP A 236 16.46 13.23 -7.45
CA ASP A 236 15.79 14.45 -7.89
C ASP A 236 14.74 14.15 -8.98
N PHE A 237 13.49 14.02 -8.57
CA PHE A 237 12.34 13.78 -9.45
C PHE A 237 11.51 15.06 -9.68
N SER A 238 12.13 16.24 -9.59
CA SER A 238 11.45 17.53 -9.80
C SER A 238 10.96 17.75 -11.24
N SER A 239 11.61 17.10 -12.22
CA SER A 239 11.20 17.09 -13.62
C SER A 239 11.48 15.71 -14.25
N LYS A 240 10.91 15.44 -15.44
CA LYS A 240 11.18 14.19 -16.17
C LYS A 240 12.68 14.07 -16.53
N GLN A 241 13.30 15.20 -16.89
CA GLN A 241 14.72 15.28 -17.22
C GLN A 241 15.61 15.03 -16.00
N HIS A 242 15.30 15.69 -14.88
CA HIS A 242 16.02 15.49 -13.61
C HIS A 242 15.91 14.05 -13.12
N ALA A 243 14.73 13.44 -13.24
CA ALA A 243 14.52 12.05 -12.85
C ALA A 243 15.33 11.08 -13.70
N PHE A 244 15.32 11.24 -15.03
CA PHE A 244 16.14 10.42 -15.93
C PHE A 244 17.64 10.56 -15.64
N SER A 245 18.12 11.80 -15.51
CA SER A 245 19.52 12.09 -15.18
C SER A 245 19.95 11.43 -13.86
N SER A 246 19.14 11.59 -12.81
CA SER A 246 19.40 10.98 -11.51
C SER A 246 19.46 9.45 -11.59
N LEU A 247 18.55 8.83 -12.35
CA LEU A 247 18.53 7.37 -12.57
C LEU A 247 19.75 6.90 -13.37
N LEU A 248 20.12 7.60 -14.44
CA LEU A 248 21.29 7.28 -15.25
C LEU A 248 22.57 7.33 -14.41
N LYS A 249 22.77 8.43 -13.68
CA LYS A 249 23.91 8.62 -12.81
C LYS A 249 23.96 7.55 -11.72
N PHE A 250 22.85 7.30 -11.04
CA PHE A 250 22.75 6.26 -10.00
C PHE A 250 23.16 4.89 -10.55
N HIS A 251 22.57 4.46 -11.68
CA HIS A 251 22.88 3.16 -12.28
C HIS A 251 24.32 3.05 -12.80
N ARG A 252 24.90 4.15 -13.32
CA ARG A 252 26.31 4.19 -13.71
C ARG A 252 27.22 4.02 -12.49
N GLU A 253 26.93 4.73 -11.41
CA GLU A 253 27.77 4.76 -10.19
C GLU A 253 27.72 3.44 -9.41
N ILE A 254 26.56 2.79 -9.28
CA ILE A 254 26.48 1.45 -8.65
C ILE A 254 27.28 0.39 -9.44
N GLY A 255 27.48 0.60 -10.75
CA GLY A 255 28.32 -0.24 -11.60
C GLY A 255 29.81 0.10 -11.52
N SER A 256 30.21 1.17 -10.81
CA SER A 256 31.56 1.75 -10.87
C SER A 256 32.02 2.08 -12.30
N ILE A 257 31.09 2.49 -13.17
CA ILE A 257 31.36 2.75 -14.59
C ILE A 257 31.71 4.24 -14.76
N SER A 258 32.83 4.54 -15.42
CA SER A 258 33.16 5.93 -15.78
C SER A 258 32.35 6.38 -17.01
N ILE A 259 32.24 7.69 -17.23
CA ILE A 259 31.62 8.23 -18.45
C ILE A 259 32.33 7.72 -19.71
N ASN A 260 33.67 7.68 -19.69
CA ASN A 260 34.47 7.13 -20.77
C ASN A 260 34.16 5.65 -21.04
N GLU A 261 34.04 4.83 -19.98
CA GLU A 261 33.69 3.41 -20.12
C GLU A 261 32.27 3.23 -20.65
N LEU A 262 31.29 3.99 -20.14
CA LEU A 262 29.92 3.93 -20.64
C LEU A 262 29.83 4.37 -22.11
N SER A 263 30.61 5.38 -22.50
CA SER A 263 30.70 5.84 -23.89
C SER A 263 31.19 4.74 -24.81
N GLN A 264 32.27 4.03 -24.43
CA GLN A 264 32.81 2.91 -25.22
C GLN A 264 31.80 1.77 -25.37
N ARG A 265 31.09 1.41 -24.30
CA ARG A 265 30.11 0.30 -24.31
C ARG A 265 28.85 0.62 -25.11
N SER A 266 28.38 1.87 -25.02
CA SER A 266 27.08 2.28 -25.58
C SER A 266 27.19 2.92 -26.97
N ASN A 267 28.42 3.25 -27.41
CA ASN A 267 28.68 4.04 -28.61
C ASN A 267 27.96 5.41 -28.59
N VAL A 268 27.70 5.94 -27.39
CA VAL A 268 27.20 7.30 -27.14
C VAL A 268 28.38 8.15 -26.68
N SER A 269 28.62 9.31 -27.27
CA SER A 269 29.79 10.12 -26.92
C SER A 269 29.78 10.54 -25.45
N GLU A 270 30.97 10.63 -24.84
CA GLU A 270 31.17 11.10 -23.46
C GLU A 270 30.41 12.40 -23.19
N ARG A 271 30.53 13.37 -24.10
CA ARG A 271 29.82 14.66 -24.02
C ARG A 271 28.30 14.50 -23.93
N LYS A 272 27.70 13.56 -24.68
CA LYS A 272 26.25 13.32 -24.61
C LYS A 272 25.86 12.70 -23.27
N ILE A 273 26.67 11.78 -22.75
CA ILE A 273 26.44 11.17 -21.44
C ILE A 273 26.56 12.24 -20.34
N GLU A 274 27.54 13.12 -20.42
CA GLU A 274 27.65 14.29 -19.54
C GLU A 274 26.43 15.21 -19.65
N ASP A 275 25.96 15.51 -20.86
CA ASP A 275 24.75 16.31 -21.07
C ASP A 275 23.51 15.63 -20.46
N PHE A 276 23.42 14.31 -20.53
CA PHE A 276 22.35 13.53 -19.91
C PHE A 276 22.39 13.58 -18.38
N GLU A 277 23.55 13.34 -17.76
CA GLU A 277 23.72 13.37 -16.29
C GLU A 277 23.69 14.79 -15.69
N ASN A 278 23.82 15.83 -16.51
CA ASN A 278 23.71 17.23 -16.10
C ASN A 278 22.39 17.88 -16.50
N ASN A 279 21.36 17.09 -16.85
CA ASN A 279 20.01 17.57 -17.19
C ASN A 279 19.93 18.47 -18.43
N VAL A 280 20.93 18.44 -19.32
CA VAL A 280 21.01 19.31 -20.51
C VAL A 280 20.13 18.77 -21.64
N SER A 281 20.06 17.45 -21.81
CA SER A 281 19.25 16.82 -22.85
C SER A 281 18.75 15.43 -22.42
N MET A 282 17.88 14.84 -23.24
CA MET A 282 17.35 13.47 -23.05
C MET A 282 17.83 12.57 -24.19
N PRO A 283 18.08 11.28 -23.92
CA PRO A 283 18.43 10.34 -24.98
C PRO A 283 17.24 10.08 -25.90
N SER A 284 17.54 9.76 -27.15
CA SER A 284 16.60 9.06 -28.03
C SER A 284 16.32 7.65 -27.52
N GLU A 285 15.29 7.00 -28.06
CA GLU A 285 14.94 5.61 -27.70
C GLU A 285 16.07 4.62 -28.01
N ILE A 286 16.83 4.85 -29.10
CA ILE A 286 17.99 4.02 -29.46
C ILE A 286 19.12 4.21 -28.44
N GLU A 287 19.41 5.46 -28.06
CA GLU A 287 20.42 5.76 -27.04
C GLU A 287 20.03 5.19 -25.68
N LEU A 288 18.76 5.32 -25.27
CA LEU A 288 18.24 4.75 -24.03
C LEU A 288 18.42 3.23 -23.98
N GLN A 289 18.10 2.52 -25.08
CA GLN A 289 18.30 1.08 -25.18
C GLN A 289 19.78 0.70 -25.13
N SER A 290 20.65 1.47 -25.79
CA SER A 290 22.09 1.25 -25.77
C SER A 290 22.65 1.42 -24.35
N LEU A 291 22.34 2.55 -23.70
CA LEU A 291 22.75 2.86 -22.32
C LEU A 291 22.29 1.79 -21.33
N ALA A 292 21.02 1.39 -21.37
CA ALA A 292 20.49 0.36 -20.48
C ALA A 292 21.22 -0.98 -20.66
N THR A 293 21.45 -1.39 -21.92
CA THR A 293 22.18 -2.62 -22.23
C THR A 293 23.63 -2.56 -21.73
N SER A 294 24.31 -1.43 -21.93
CA SER A 294 25.69 -1.21 -21.48
C SER A 294 25.86 -1.15 -19.95
N LEU A 295 24.77 -0.83 -19.24
CA LEU A 295 24.67 -0.84 -17.79
C LEU A 295 24.10 -2.16 -17.23
N ASN A 296 23.81 -3.14 -18.09
CA ASN A 296 23.22 -4.44 -17.72
C ASN A 296 21.86 -4.33 -16.99
N ILE A 297 21.04 -3.36 -17.39
CA ILE A 297 19.70 -3.12 -16.84
C ILE A 297 18.66 -3.04 -17.96
N ASN A 298 17.37 -2.98 -17.59
CA ASN A 298 16.30 -2.76 -18.56
C ASN A 298 16.11 -1.26 -18.80
N THR A 299 15.59 -0.88 -19.98
CA THR A 299 15.20 0.52 -20.22
C THR A 299 14.19 1.03 -19.21
N ARG A 300 13.33 0.15 -18.67
CA ARG A 300 12.40 0.46 -17.57
C ARG A 300 13.12 1.09 -16.37
N ASP A 301 14.31 0.60 -16.03
CA ASP A 301 15.02 0.99 -14.82
C ASP A 301 15.67 2.39 -14.99
N LEU A 302 15.84 2.86 -16.24
CA LEU A 302 16.22 4.24 -16.57
C LEU A 302 15.02 5.16 -16.84
N ARG A 303 13.82 4.64 -17.06
CA ARG A 303 12.66 5.45 -17.43
C ARG A 303 11.99 6.06 -16.20
N PRO A 304 11.94 7.39 -16.09
CA PRO A 304 11.08 8.04 -15.10
C PRO A 304 9.60 7.89 -15.48
N ASN A 305 8.71 8.24 -14.56
CA ASN A 305 7.28 8.36 -14.86
C ASN A 305 7.03 9.39 -15.98
N GLU A 306 5.98 9.16 -16.77
CA GLU A 306 5.64 10.04 -17.89
C GLU A 306 5.20 11.44 -17.47
N LYS A 307 4.65 11.56 -16.25
CA LYS A 307 4.15 12.81 -15.69
C LYS A 307 4.75 13.04 -14.31
N ILE A 308 5.17 14.28 -14.05
CA ILE A 308 5.45 14.77 -12.71
C ILE A 308 4.15 15.30 -12.13
N GLU A 309 3.69 14.66 -11.07
CA GLU A 309 2.42 15.00 -10.42
C GLU A 309 2.61 16.09 -9.37
N ASN A 310 1.59 16.92 -9.19
CA ASN A 310 1.54 17.84 -8.06
C ASN A 310 1.50 17.06 -6.74
N LYS A 311 2.06 17.64 -5.67
CA LYS A 311 2.00 17.06 -4.32
C LYS A 311 0.57 16.96 -3.77
N VAL A 312 -0.33 17.80 -4.27
CA VAL A 312 -1.76 17.76 -3.99
C VAL A 312 -2.51 17.67 -5.31
N ILE A 313 -3.37 16.67 -5.43
CA ILE A 313 -4.23 16.44 -6.59
C ILE A 313 -5.66 16.60 -6.11
N LEU A 314 -6.37 17.53 -6.72
CA LEU A 314 -7.79 17.79 -6.48
C LEU A 314 -8.58 17.25 -7.66
N GLN A 315 -9.74 16.67 -7.39
CA GLN A 315 -10.68 16.28 -8.42
C GLN A 315 -12.09 16.60 -7.94
N CYS A 316 -12.72 17.57 -8.58
CA CYS A 316 -14.15 17.80 -8.36
C CYS A 316 -14.92 16.63 -8.96
N HIS A 317 -16.05 16.23 -8.36
CA HIS A 317 -16.84 15.09 -8.82
C HIS A 317 -17.18 15.16 -10.32
N LYS A 318 -17.54 16.35 -10.82
CA LYS A 318 -17.87 16.56 -12.25
C LYS A 318 -16.73 16.28 -13.24
N GLU A 319 -15.48 16.21 -12.76
CA GLU A 319 -14.29 15.97 -13.57
C GLU A 319 -14.01 14.48 -13.74
N GLY A 320 -14.60 13.64 -12.87
CA GLY A 320 -14.47 12.20 -12.94
C GLY A 320 -15.23 11.61 -14.12
N LYS A 321 -14.69 10.50 -14.62
CA LYS A 321 -15.22 9.73 -15.74
C LYS A 321 -16.07 8.60 -15.22
N ASP A 322 -17.17 8.38 -15.92
CA ASP A 322 -18.09 7.30 -15.66
C ASP A 322 -17.92 6.16 -16.68
N TRP A 323 -18.07 4.93 -16.23
CA TRP A 323 -18.29 3.78 -17.12
C TRP A 323 -19.15 2.71 -16.46
N PHE A 324 -19.81 1.90 -17.27
CA PHE A 324 -20.56 0.75 -16.78
C PHE A 324 -19.66 -0.49 -16.75
N TYR A 325 -19.86 -1.34 -15.75
CA TYR A 325 -19.12 -2.59 -15.60
C TYR A 325 -19.99 -3.69 -14.98
N PRO A 326 -19.78 -4.98 -15.35
CA PRO A 326 -19.13 -5.42 -16.59
C PRO A 326 -20.05 -5.12 -17.78
N GLU A 327 -20.00 -5.86 -18.88
CA GLU A 327 -20.89 -5.67 -20.05
C GLU A 327 -22.38 -5.80 -19.71
N SER A 328 -22.72 -6.57 -18.66
CA SER A 328 -24.08 -6.65 -18.09
C SER A 328 -24.50 -5.38 -17.35
N LYS A 329 -23.58 -4.44 -17.12
CA LYS A 329 -23.79 -3.12 -16.49
C LYS A 329 -24.35 -3.21 -15.07
N ASN A 330 -23.88 -4.18 -14.29
CA ASN A 330 -24.26 -4.33 -12.88
C ASN A 330 -23.84 -3.14 -12.01
N TYR A 331 -22.83 -2.38 -12.46
CA TYR A 331 -22.28 -1.23 -11.76
C TYR A 331 -22.12 -0.05 -12.70
N LYS A 332 -22.18 1.17 -12.15
CA LYS A 332 -21.59 2.37 -12.73
C LYS A 332 -20.43 2.80 -11.84
N PHE A 333 -19.23 2.79 -12.41
CA PHE A 333 -18.03 3.29 -11.76
C PHE A 333 -17.84 4.75 -12.10
N HIS A 334 -17.38 5.52 -11.12
CA HIS A 334 -16.92 6.89 -11.25
C HIS A 334 -15.47 6.96 -10.74
N ASP A 335 -14.52 7.41 -11.56
CA ASP A 335 -13.14 7.57 -11.09
C ASP A 335 -13.00 8.77 -10.15
N LEU A 336 -12.15 8.61 -9.14
CA LEU A 336 -11.84 9.64 -8.16
C LEU A 336 -10.36 10.03 -8.27
N ALA A 337 -9.94 11.02 -7.48
CA ALA A 337 -8.59 11.55 -7.48
C ALA A 337 -7.53 10.43 -7.42
N SER A 338 -6.57 10.49 -8.34
CA SER A 338 -5.48 9.51 -8.44
C SER A 338 -4.17 10.16 -8.87
N SER A 339 -3.05 9.47 -8.59
CA SER A 339 -1.71 9.94 -8.94
C SER A 339 -0.96 8.86 -9.70
N THR A 340 -0.31 9.22 -10.82
CA THR A 340 0.57 8.29 -11.53
C THR A 340 1.83 7.91 -10.74
N THR A 341 2.18 8.69 -9.71
CA THR A 341 3.23 8.31 -8.72
C THR A 341 2.83 7.09 -7.87
N LEU A 342 1.53 6.80 -7.79
CA LEU A 342 0.96 5.67 -7.07
C LEU A 342 0.09 4.84 -8.02
N PRO A 343 0.68 4.19 -9.04
CA PRO A 343 -0.09 3.58 -10.13
C PRO A 343 -1.01 2.43 -9.68
N TYR A 344 -0.76 1.88 -8.49
CA TYR A 344 -1.57 0.82 -7.85
C TYR A 344 -2.53 1.34 -6.77
N SER A 345 -2.69 2.66 -6.64
CA SER A 345 -3.77 3.29 -5.87
C SER A 345 -4.91 3.65 -6.81
N LYS A 346 -6.09 3.07 -6.60
CA LYS A 346 -7.28 3.29 -7.43
C LYS A 346 -8.48 3.57 -6.54
N ALA A 347 -9.05 4.77 -6.67
CA ALA A 347 -10.23 5.19 -5.93
C ALA A 347 -11.43 5.29 -6.86
N PHE A 348 -12.58 4.80 -6.39
CA PHE A 348 -13.82 4.81 -7.14
C PHE A 348 -15.00 5.11 -6.23
N GLU A 349 -15.97 5.84 -6.77
CA GLU A 349 -17.36 5.73 -6.35
C GLU A 349 -18.05 4.72 -7.25
N ILE A 350 -18.83 3.81 -6.67
CA ILE A 350 -19.50 2.74 -7.41
C ILE A 350 -20.99 2.79 -7.07
N ASP A 351 -21.83 2.98 -8.09
CA ASP A 351 -23.27 2.80 -8.00
C ASP A 351 -23.65 1.37 -8.41
N MET A 352 -24.52 0.75 -7.60
CA MET A 352 -25.02 -0.60 -7.84
C MET A 352 -26.33 -0.51 -8.61
N LEU A 353 -26.40 -1.19 -9.76
CA LEU A 353 -27.53 -1.13 -10.69
C LEU A 353 -28.29 -2.46 -10.80
N SER A 354 -27.72 -3.56 -10.29
CA SER A 354 -28.27 -4.91 -10.42
C SER A 354 -28.58 -5.55 -9.06
N GLN A 355 -29.73 -6.21 -8.99
CA GLN A 355 -30.23 -6.87 -7.77
C GLN A 355 -30.16 -8.40 -7.84
N ASP A 356 -30.27 -9.01 -9.03
CA ASP A 356 -30.58 -10.44 -9.18
C ASP A 356 -29.47 -11.30 -9.83
N ASP A 357 -28.35 -10.70 -10.24
CA ASP A 357 -27.25 -11.44 -10.86
C ASP A 357 -26.42 -12.20 -9.80
N SER A 358 -26.26 -13.52 -9.93
CA SER A 358 -25.47 -14.31 -8.97
C SER A 358 -23.97 -14.41 -9.29
N SER A 359 -23.52 -13.88 -10.43
CA SER A 359 -22.12 -13.96 -10.87
C SER A 359 -21.18 -13.15 -9.98
N LEU A 360 -20.04 -13.73 -9.61
CA LEU A 360 -18.95 -13.00 -8.93
C LEU A 360 -18.15 -12.25 -9.99
N ASP A 361 -18.62 -11.07 -10.34
CA ASP A 361 -18.19 -10.27 -11.48
C ASP A 361 -17.02 -9.31 -11.18
N LEU A 362 -16.51 -9.29 -9.95
CA LEU A 362 -15.34 -8.52 -9.55
C LEU A 362 -14.21 -9.43 -9.04
N GLU A 363 -13.02 -9.30 -9.62
CA GLU A 363 -11.78 -9.93 -9.15
C GLU A 363 -10.59 -9.00 -9.43
N VAL A 364 -9.85 -8.60 -8.40
CA VAL A 364 -8.73 -7.65 -8.54
C VAL A 364 -7.57 -8.01 -7.65
N GLY A 365 -6.34 -7.97 -8.19
CA GLY A 365 -5.10 -8.30 -7.47
C GLY A 365 -4.60 -7.26 -6.48
N LEU A 366 -5.48 -6.45 -5.89
CA LEU A 366 -5.15 -5.35 -4.97
C LEU A 366 -5.91 -5.52 -3.64
N HIS A 367 -5.34 -5.01 -2.56
CA HIS A 367 -6.08 -4.84 -1.30
C HIS A 367 -7.23 -3.86 -1.55
N GLN A 368 -8.42 -4.12 -1.00
CA GLN A 368 -9.56 -3.23 -1.20
C GLN A 368 -10.13 -2.80 0.15
N TYR A 369 -10.37 -1.51 0.29
CA TYR A 369 -11.20 -0.92 1.31
C TYR A 369 -12.52 -0.49 0.67
N VAL A 370 -13.62 -0.74 1.35
CA VAL A 370 -14.99 -0.43 0.91
C VAL A 370 -15.69 0.30 2.05
N TYR A 371 -16.47 1.32 1.74
CA TYR A 371 -17.35 2.00 2.67
C TYR A 371 -18.70 2.25 2.01
N ASN A 372 -19.81 1.93 2.67
CA ASN A 372 -21.14 2.23 2.16
C ASN A 372 -21.51 3.68 2.45
N ILE A 373 -21.35 4.54 1.44
CA ILE A 373 -21.69 5.96 1.47
C ILE A 373 -23.16 6.22 1.11
N GLY A 374 -23.86 5.21 0.59
CA GLY A 374 -25.29 5.25 0.32
C GLY A 374 -26.13 5.16 1.60
N ASN A 375 -27.44 5.36 1.46
CA ASN A 375 -28.43 5.23 2.53
C ASN A 375 -29.21 3.89 2.46
N THR A 376 -28.74 2.95 1.65
CA THR A 376 -29.35 1.64 1.43
C THR A 376 -28.34 0.54 1.67
N ASP A 377 -28.85 -0.63 2.06
CA ASP A 377 -28.04 -1.82 2.26
C ASP A 377 -27.51 -2.37 0.93
N VAL A 378 -26.27 -2.86 0.95
CA VAL A 378 -25.64 -3.54 -0.18
C VAL A 378 -25.27 -4.95 0.24
N ILE A 379 -25.61 -5.94 -0.57
CA ILE A 379 -25.23 -7.34 -0.33
C ILE A 379 -23.85 -7.58 -0.95
N LEU A 380 -22.90 -8.03 -0.15
CA LEU A 380 -21.59 -8.52 -0.59
C LEU A 380 -21.60 -10.04 -0.64
N ASN A 381 -21.39 -10.63 -1.82
CA ASN A 381 -21.17 -12.07 -1.98
C ASN A 381 -19.73 -12.32 -2.40
N TRP A 382 -19.10 -13.37 -1.88
CA TRP A 382 -17.74 -13.73 -2.28
C TRP A 382 -17.45 -15.22 -2.13
N SER A 383 -16.43 -15.68 -2.86
CA SER A 383 -15.90 -17.03 -2.76
C SER A 383 -14.52 -17.02 -2.13
N TYR A 384 -14.31 -17.84 -1.12
CA TYR A 384 -13.00 -18.04 -0.51
C TYR A 384 -12.79 -19.49 -0.10
N ASN A 385 -11.70 -20.11 -0.55
CA ASN A 385 -11.36 -21.51 -0.28
C ASN A 385 -12.52 -22.48 -0.56
N ASN A 386 -13.12 -22.37 -1.75
CA ASN A 386 -14.23 -23.19 -2.21
C ASN A 386 -15.52 -23.07 -1.37
N LYS A 387 -15.63 -22.04 -0.52
CA LYS A 387 -16.85 -21.70 0.21
C LYS A 387 -17.40 -20.38 -0.29
N GLN A 388 -18.72 -20.33 -0.42
CA GLN A 388 -19.46 -19.11 -0.73
C GLN A 388 -19.89 -18.44 0.57
N PHE A 389 -19.78 -17.12 0.60
CA PHE A 389 -20.16 -16.29 1.71
C PHE A 389 -21.03 -15.14 1.22
N LYS A 390 -21.88 -14.63 2.12
CA LYS A 390 -22.80 -13.53 1.86
C LYS A 390 -22.97 -12.74 3.14
N GLU A 391 -22.82 -11.42 3.05
CA GLU A 391 -23.05 -10.49 4.15
C GLU A 391 -23.76 -9.22 3.65
N THR A 392 -24.46 -8.54 4.55
CA THR A 392 -25.06 -7.23 4.28
C THR A 392 -24.12 -6.14 4.78
N ILE A 393 -23.85 -5.15 3.93
CA ILE A 393 -23.10 -3.94 4.25
C ILE A 393 -24.10 -2.80 4.41
N HIS A 394 -24.39 -2.43 5.65
CA HIS A 394 -25.32 -1.35 5.94
C HIS A 394 -24.72 0.02 5.63
N SER A 395 -25.55 1.05 5.58
CA SER A 395 -25.07 2.44 5.47
C SER A 395 -24.08 2.76 6.59
N GLY A 396 -22.92 3.30 6.23
CA GLY A 396 -21.84 3.60 7.18
C GLY A 396 -20.97 2.40 7.59
N ASP A 397 -21.29 1.18 7.15
CA ASP A 397 -20.41 0.04 7.34
C ASP A 397 -19.22 0.12 6.37
N SER A 398 -18.14 -0.55 6.76
CA SER A 398 -16.92 -0.66 5.97
C SER A 398 -16.39 -2.08 5.91
N ALA A 399 -15.63 -2.40 4.87
CA ALA A 399 -15.03 -3.72 4.69
C ALA A 399 -13.62 -3.65 4.10
N TYR A 400 -12.78 -4.57 4.54
CA TYR A 400 -11.52 -4.91 3.88
C TYR A 400 -11.66 -6.24 3.13
N LEU A 401 -11.19 -6.29 1.88
CA LEU A 401 -11.15 -7.49 1.04
C LEU A 401 -9.70 -7.82 0.63
N LYS A 402 -9.34 -9.11 0.69
CA LYS A 402 -8.03 -9.59 0.22
C LYS A 402 -7.87 -9.46 -1.31
N PRO A 403 -6.62 -9.32 -1.80
CA PRO A 403 -6.32 -9.41 -3.23
C PRO A 403 -6.83 -10.72 -3.87
N PHE A 404 -7.24 -10.64 -5.14
CA PHE A 404 -7.77 -11.73 -5.98
C PHE A 404 -9.03 -12.44 -5.44
N LEU A 405 -9.72 -11.84 -4.48
CA LEU A 405 -10.99 -12.37 -4.02
C LEU A 405 -12.08 -12.16 -5.09
N GLN A 406 -12.68 -13.25 -5.57
CA GLN A 406 -13.86 -13.17 -6.42
C GLN A 406 -15.06 -12.77 -5.56
N HIS A 407 -15.72 -11.68 -5.94
CA HIS A 407 -16.84 -11.11 -5.21
C HIS A 407 -17.80 -10.36 -6.13
N ASN A 408 -18.93 -9.94 -5.58
CA ASN A 408 -19.83 -8.97 -6.20
C ASN A 408 -20.51 -8.11 -5.13
N PHE A 409 -21.13 -7.01 -5.58
CA PHE A 409 -22.07 -6.23 -4.79
C PHE A 409 -23.43 -6.22 -5.48
N ARG A 410 -24.51 -6.37 -4.70
CA ARG A 410 -25.89 -6.38 -5.20
C ARG A 410 -26.81 -5.50 -4.37
N GLY A 411 -27.85 -4.98 -5.01
CA GLY A 411 -28.80 -4.04 -4.42
C GLY A 411 -28.81 -2.73 -5.19
N SER A 412 -29.32 -1.67 -4.56
CA SER A 412 -29.37 -0.31 -5.13
C SER A 412 -28.79 0.67 -4.12
N GLY A 413 -27.46 0.68 -4.02
CA GLY A 413 -26.69 1.54 -3.12
C GLY A 413 -25.51 2.21 -3.81
N LYS A 414 -24.63 2.84 -3.01
CA LYS A 414 -23.43 3.55 -3.47
C LYS A 414 -22.27 3.26 -2.52
N LEU A 415 -21.13 2.84 -3.07
CA LEU A 415 -19.95 2.46 -2.31
C LEU A 415 -18.76 3.37 -2.67
N LEU A 416 -17.99 3.77 -1.67
CA LEU A 416 -16.64 4.28 -1.86
C LEU A 416 -15.65 3.11 -1.79
N VAL A 417 -14.80 2.97 -2.80
CA VAL A 417 -13.79 1.91 -2.87
C VAL A 417 -12.41 2.49 -3.11
N LEU A 418 -11.44 2.12 -2.25
CA LEU A 418 -10.02 2.40 -2.46
C LEU A 418 -9.26 1.07 -2.59
N ARG A 419 -8.53 0.91 -3.68
CA ARG A 419 -7.69 -0.25 -3.95
C ARG A 419 -6.21 0.11 -3.85
N LEU A 420 -5.41 -0.73 -3.19
CA LEU A 420 -3.98 -0.51 -2.97
C LEU A 420 -3.14 -1.74 -3.31
N GLY A 421 -1.97 -1.52 -3.90
CA GLY A 421 -1.01 -2.56 -4.24
C GLY A 421 -0.23 -3.16 -3.06
N GLY A 422 -0.19 -2.46 -1.92
CA GLY A 422 0.63 -2.84 -0.79
C GLY A 422 2.11 -2.99 -1.15
N LYS A 423 2.81 -3.92 -0.50
CA LYS A 423 4.21 -4.23 -0.82
C LYS A 423 4.35 -5.12 -2.07
N ILE A 424 3.31 -5.86 -2.43
CA ILE A 424 3.37 -6.95 -3.43
C ILE A 424 3.54 -6.40 -4.86
N THR A 425 2.70 -5.45 -5.29
CA THR A 425 2.71 -4.98 -6.69
C THR A 425 3.98 -4.22 -7.05
N GLY A 426 4.47 -4.33 -8.28
CA GLY A 426 5.73 -3.71 -8.71
C GLY A 426 6.85 -4.74 -8.72
N ASP A 427 8.01 -4.43 -8.12
CA ASP A 427 9.19 -5.30 -8.22
C ASP A 427 9.02 -6.66 -7.52
N SER A 428 8.41 -6.72 -6.32
CA SER A 428 8.17 -8.00 -5.64
C SER A 428 7.29 -8.97 -6.45
N GLN A 429 6.24 -8.46 -7.10
CA GLN A 429 5.40 -9.27 -8.00
C GLN A 429 6.17 -9.75 -9.24
N ARG A 430 7.07 -8.91 -9.78
CA ARG A 430 7.91 -9.27 -10.93
C ARG A 430 8.92 -10.36 -10.55
N GLU A 431 9.58 -10.22 -9.41
CA GLU A 431 10.49 -11.22 -8.87
C GLU A 431 9.78 -12.57 -8.68
N LEU A 432 8.61 -12.59 -8.02
CA LEU A 432 7.81 -13.80 -7.86
C LEU A 432 7.44 -14.44 -9.22
N SER A 433 7.23 -13.61 -10.25
CA SER A 433 6.95 -14.07 -11.61
C SER A 433 8.18 -14.72 -12.25
N PHE A 434 9.38 -14.18 -12.03
CA PHE A 434 10.65 -14.77 -12.50
C PHE A 434 10.98 -16.08 -11.78
N VAL A 435 10.71 -16.18 -10.46
CA VAL A 435 10.83 -17.42 -9.68
C VAL A 435 9.94 -18.54 -10.26
N GLY A 436 8.79 -18.17 -10.82
CA GLY A 436 7.94 -19.04 -11.61
C GLY A 436 6.90 -19.82 -10.80
N LYS A 437 5.76 -20.10 -11.44
CA LYS A 437 4.54 -20.66 -10.79
C LYS A 437 4.76 -21.96 -10.03
N ARG A 438 5.73 -22.79 -10.43
CA ARG A 438 6.03 -24.08 -9.77
C ARG A 438 6.63 -23.90 -8.37
N SER A 439 7.29 -22.78 -8.11
CA SER A 439 8.02 -22.51 -6.86
C SER A 439 7.27 -21.58 -5.91
N VAL A 440 6.17 -20.95 -6.35
CA VAL A 440 5.40 -19.96 -5.58
C VAL A 440 5.00 -20.47 -4.19
N LYS A 441 4.56 -21.74 -4.07
CA LYS A 441 4.16 -22.31 -2.78
C LYS A 441 5.30 -22.20 -1.74
N ARG A 442 6.51 -22.58 -2.13
CA ARG A 442 7.71 -22.53 -1.27
C ARG A 442 8.22 -21.11 -1.06
N ALA A 443 8.13 -20.25 -2.08
CA ALA A 443 8.50 -18.85 -1.95
C ALA A 443 7.61 -18.10 -0.94
N ILE A 444 6.33 -18.48 -0.81
CA ILE A 444 5.40 -17.89 0.17
C ILE A 444 5.57 -18.53 1.56
N ASN A 445 5.67 -19.87 1.62
CA ASN A 445 5.88 -20.60 2.86
C ASN A 445 6.82 -21.79 2.60
N GLU A 446 8.05 -21.73 3.10
CA GLU A 446 8.98 -22.84 2.97
C GLU A 446 8.47 -24.06 3.74
N SER A 447 8.62 -25.24 3.13
CA SER A 447 8.10 -26.50 3.66
C SER A 447 9.15 -27.60 3.71
N LEU A 448 10.33 -27.38 3.12
CA LEU A 448 11.40 -28.36 3.01
C LEU A 448 12.73 -27.76 3.48
N GLN A 449 13.59 -28.61 4.03
CA GLN A 449 14.99 -28.26 4.21
C GLN A 449 15.65 -28.08 2.84
N TRP A 450 16.65 -27.18 2.74
CA TRP A 450 17.28 -26.85 1.45
C TRP A 450 18.01 -28.01 0.77
N PHE A 451 18.23 -29.12 1.48
CA PHE A 451 18.73 -30.39 0.95
C PHE A 451 18.17 -31.57 1.77
N ASP A 452 18.25 -32.77 1.21
CA ASP A 452 17.93 -34.01 1.91
C ASP A 452 19.24 -34.74 2.30
N PRO A 453 19.52 -34.96 3.59
CA PRO A 453 20.74 -35.63 4.04
C PRO A 453 20.81 -37.13 3.67
N LYS A 454 19.71 -37.72 3.18
CA LYS A 454 19.64 -39.14 2.80
C LYS A 454 19.78 -39.40 1.31
N ASN A 455 19.76 -38.36 0.47
CA ASN A 455 19.98 -38.50 -0.95
C ASN A 455 21.49 -38.41 -1.24
N ASN A 456 22.07 -39.53 -1.69
CA ASN A 456 23.41 -39.60 -2.26
C ASN A 456 23.45 -38.97 -3.64
#